data_AF-A0AAE2D5E6-F1
#
_entry.id   AF-A0AAE2D5E6-F1
#
_cell.length_a   1.000
_cell.length_b   1.000
_cell.length_c   1.000
_cell.angle_alpha   90.00
_cell.angle_beta   90.00
_cell.angle_gamma   90.00
#
_symmetry.space_group_name_H-M   'P 1'
#
loop_
_entity.id
_entity.type
_entity.pdbx_description
1 polymer ?
#
loop_
_entity_poly.entity_id
_entity_poly.type
_entity_poly.pdbx_seq_one_letter_code
_entity_poly.pdbx_strand_id
1 'polypeptide(L)'
;MFTVGTDPISKDNKTTIILGIMQEHRRLLYGGDYLPIGFELYEVSNSQKSRLTSSDISSRKPLLSTEYIPRREVTLEARVFPGTFIIIPTTYNPNEEAEFILRVFSSAKMSQSMELDEENVYQGFPKETIESLQHTMLKEFTLLESKFMKFCNPLTETISSLELNNILNHNDHKDNIHGFLGFNSSLCSCLITSASTNLTGRIDLEEFLDLFVSIKGWSLAFKKYDNRRGCVKAAKLRDLLRNAVQQDY
;
A
#
# COMPACT_ATOMS: atom_id res chain seq x y z
N MET A 1 16.37 2.32 8.44
CA MET A 1 17.76 2.07 7.96
C MET A 1 18.68 3.07 8.62
N PHE A 2 19.89 2.62 8.99
CA PHE A 2 20.92 3.48 9.56
C PHE A 2 22.32 3.04 9.13
N THR A 3 23.24 3.98 9.01
CA THR A 3 24.64 3.71 8.66
C THR A 3 25.53 4.13 9.81
N VAL A 4 26.46 3.25 10.19
CA VAL A 4 27.40 3.47 11.29
C VAL A 4 28.82 3.48 10.75
N GLY A 5 29.57 4.54 11.08
CA GLY A 5 30.98 4.66 10.72
C GLY A 5 31.91 3.92 11.68
N THR A 6 33.21 4.09 11.46
CA THR A 6 34.26 3.65 12.39
C THR A 6 34.23 4.45 13.68
N ASP A 7 34.29 3.74 14.81
CA ASP A 7 34.53 4.34 16.12
C ASP A 7 36.04 4.66 16.26
N PRO A 8 36.44 5.95 16.37
CA PRO A 8 37.86 6.34 16.42
C PRO A 8 38.57 5.88 17.69
N ILE A 9 37.84 5.47 18.73
CA ILE A 9 38.39 5.03 20.02
C ILE A 9 38.53 3.49 20.05
N SER A 10 37.90 2.80 19.09
CA SER A 10 37.84 1.35 19.05
C SER A 10 39.11 0.71 18.50
N LYS A 11 39.65 -0.28 19.24
CA LYS A 11 40.89 -1.00 18.87
C LYS A 11 40.68 -2.13 17.86
N ASP A 12 39.44 -2.62 17.69
CA ASP A 12 39.10 -3.73 16.81
C ASP A 12 38.27 -3.28 15.58
N ASN A 13 38.25 -1.97 15.31
CA ASN A 13 37.49 -1.33 14.24
C ASN A 13 35.97 -1.60 14.29
N LYS A 14 35.42 -2.00 15.44
CA LYS A 14 33.97 -2.18 15.63
C LYS A 14 33.35 -1.02 16.39
N THR A 15 32.11 -0.73 16.08
CA THR A 15 31.30 0.28 16.75
C THR A 15 30.26 -0.39 17.64
N THR A 16 30.05 0.16 18.84
CA THR A 16 28.98 -0.30 19.72
C THR A 16 27.66 0.34 19.33
N ILE A 17 26.62 -0.46 19.17
CA ILE A 17 25.25 -0.03 18.92
C ILE A 17 24.32 -0.54 20.03
N ILE A 18 23.32 0.27 20.39
CA ILE A 18 22.21 -0.10 21.26
C ILE A 18 20.92 0.14 20.50
N LEU A 19 20.15 -0.93 20.31
CA LEU A 19 18.88 -0.92 19.60
C LEU A 19 17.77 -1.18 20.60
N GLY A 20 16.70 -0.39 20.58
CA GLY A 20 15.56 -0.56 21.47
C GLY A 20 14.23 -0.38 20.75
N ILE A 21 13.31 -1.33 20.91
CA ILE A 21 11.91 -1.18 20.52
C ILE A 21 11.02 -1.12 21.76
N MET A 22 10.22 -0.06 21.86
CA MET A 22 9.28 0.15 22.96
C MET A 22 7.85 0.23 22.42
N GLN A 23 6.93 -0.59 22.93
CA GLN A 23 5.49 -0.48 22.60
C GLN A 23 4.81 0.63 23.41
N GLU A 24 3.94 1.41 22.76
CA GLU A 24 3.24 2.55 23.34
C GLU A 24 1.82 2.21 23.85
N HIS A 25 1.28 3.10 24.70
CA HIS A 25 -0.13 3.19 25.13
C HIS A 25 -0.86 1.92 25.63
N ARG A 26 -0.18 0.79 25.83
CA ARG A 26 -0.83 -0.50 26.19
C ARG A 26 -1.60 -0.48 27.51
N ARG A 27 -1.04 0.18 28.53
CA ARG A 27 -1.70 0.34 29.85
C ARG A 27 -2.93 1.24 29.80
N LEU A 28 -2.95 2.20 28.87
CA LEU A 28 -4.06 3.13 28.68
C LEU A 28 -5.23 2.48 27.92
N LEU A 29 -4.91 1.66 26.91
CA LEU A 29 -5.92 1.17 25.98
C LEU A 29 -6.67 -0.09 26.45
N TYR A 30 -6.09 -0.94 27.32
CA TYR A 30 -6.75 -2.21 27.69
C TYR A 30 -6.46 -2.77 29.08
N GLY A 31 -5.69 -2.09 29.94
CA GLY A 31 -5.15 -2.74 31.15
C GLY A 31 -4.38 -4.03 30.86
N GLY A 32 -3.98 -4.24 29.59
CA GLY A 32 -3.61 -5.54 29.03
C GLY A 32 -2.11 -5.81 29.04
N ASP A 33 -1.79 -7.10 28.93
CA ASP A 33 -0.44 -7.61 28.87
C ASP A 33 0.32 -7.07 27.64
N TYR A 34 1.64 -6.98 27.79
CA TYR A 34 2.54 -6.60 26.71
C TYR A 34 2.56 -7.68 25.63
N LEU A 35 2.51 -7.27 24.36
CA LEU A 35 2.73 -8.20 23.26
C LEU A 35 4.18 -8.69 23.28
N PRO A 36 4.45 -9.97 22.96
CA PRO A 36 5.80 -10.42 22.67
C PRO A 36 6.33 -9.69 21.43
N ILE A 37 7.25 -8.75 21.65
CA ILE A 37 7.87 -7.93 20.59
C ILE A 37 9.34 -8.28 20.45
N GLY A 38 9.87 -8.07 19.25
CA GLY A 38 11.29 -8.28 18.93
C GLY A 38 11.67 -7.54 17.66
N PHE A 39 12.93 -7.67 17.26
CA PHE A 39 13.40 -7.16 15.98
C PHE A 39 14.56 -7.98 15.44
N GLU A 40 14.75 -7.84 14.13
CA GLU A 40 15.86 -8.41 13.38
C GLU A 40 16.67 -7.30 12.72
N LEU A 41 18.00 -7.45 12.74
CA LEU A 41 18.95 -6.53 12.13
C LEU A 41 19.59 -7.22 10.91
N TYR A 42 19.51 -6.57 9.75
CA TYR A 42 20.12 -7.04 8.51
C TYR A 42 21.21 -6.07 8.08
N GLU A 43 22.39 -6.60 7.74
CA GLU A 43 23.43 -5.83 7.04
C GLU A 43 23.08 -5.75 5.55
N VAL A 44 23.21 -4.56 4.97
CA VAL A 44 22.85 -4.29 3.57
C VAL A 44 23.94 -3.47 2.89
N SER A 45 23.89 -3.43 1.55
CA SER A 45 24.77 -2.57 0.76
C SER A 45 24.55 -1.10 1.12
N ASN A 46 25.63 -0.30 1.09
CA ASN A 46 25.56 1.17 1.23
C ASN A 46 24.73 1.83 0.10
N SER A 47 24.47 1.12 -0.99
CA SER A 47 23.59 1.56 -2.09
C SER A 47 22.11 1.21 -1.89
N GLN A 48 21.75 0.52 -0.80
CA GLN A 48 20.37 0.15 -0.51
C GLN A 48 19.52 1.40 -0.28
N LYS A 49 18.45 1.55 -1.08
CA LYS A 49 17.49 2.67 -0.97
C LYS A 49 16.05 2.22 -0.76
N SER A 50 15.74 0.96 -1.06
CA SER A 50 14.40 0.39 -0.95
C SER A 50 14.29 -0.57 0.24
N ARG A 51 13.05 -0.88 0.62
CA ARG A 51 12.73 -1.94 1.59
C ARG A 51 13.26 -3.31 1.14
N LEU A 52 13.53 -4.18 2.11
CA LEU A 52 13.75 -5.60 1.82
C LEU A 52 12.45 -6.26 1.38
N THR A 53 12.53 -7.08 0.33
CA THR A 53 11.40 -7.88 -0.14
C THR A 53 11.25 -9.16 0.68
N SER A 54 10.10 -9.83 0.57
CA SER A 54 9.92 -11.16 1.18
C SER A 54 10.96 -12.18 0.69
N SER A 55 11.40 -12.06 -0.57
CA SER A 55 12.47 -12.90 -1.12
C SER A 55 13.83 -12.59 -0.48
N ASP A 56 14.14 -11.30 -0.28
CA ASP A 56 15.37 -10.89 0.42
C ASP A 56 15.41 -11.44 1.85
N ILE A 57 14.30 -11.32 2.58
CA ILE A 57 14.21 -11.81 3.97
C ILE A 57 14.32 -13.35 4.00
N SER A 58 13.69 -14.05 3.04
CA SER A 58 13.72 -15.52 3.01
C SER A 58 15.09 -16.10 2.61
N SER A 59 15.88 -15.35 1.85
CA SER A 59 17.18 -15.79 1.32
C SER A 59 18.37 -15.36 2.19
N ARG A 60 18.15 -14.48 3.17
CA ARG A 60 19.21 -13.91 4.00
C ARG A 60 18.98 -14.26 5.46
N LYS A 61 20.06 -14.53 6.19
CA LYS A 61 20.01 -14.64 7.65
C LYS A 61 20.19 -13.24 8.25
N PRO A 62 19.40 -12.85 9.26
CA PRO A 62 19.67 -11.62 10.00
C PRO A 62 21.06 -11.67 10.65
N LEU A 63 21.72 -10.51 10.70
CA LEU A 63 22.97 -10.33 11.42
C LEU A 63 22.76 -10.52 12.93
N LEU A 64 21.68 -9.94 13.46
CA LEU A 64 21.26 -10.09 14.86
C LEU A 64 19.74 -10.26 14.93
N SER A 65 19.28 -11.03 15.90
CA SER A 65 17.86 -11.18 16.23
C SER A 65 17.69 -11.15 17.73
N THR A 66 16.64 -10.51 18.22
CA THR A 66 16.26 -10.59 19.64
C THR A 66 15.36 -11.78 19.89
N GLU A 67 15.29 -12.20 21.15
CA GLU A 67 14.14 -12.98 21.61
C GLU A 67 12.87 -12.11 21.59
N TYR A 68 11.72 -12.74 21.41
CA TYR A 68 10.42 -12.07 21.48
C TYR A 68 9.88 -12.16 22.90
N ILE A 69 9.82 -11.03 23.60
CA ILE A 69 9.52 -11.01 25.04
C ILE A 69 8.32 -10.07 25.28
N PRO A 70 7.32 -10.48 26.08
CA PRO A 70 6.19 -9.64 26.46
C PRO A 70 6.62 -8.58 27.48
N ARG A 71 7.40 -7.59 27.04
CA ARG A 71 7.88 -6.46 27.82
C ARG A 71 7.55 -5.15 27.12
N ARG A 72 7.49 -4.07 27.90
CA ARG A 72 7.32 -2.73 27.36
C ARG A 72 8.40 -2.38 26.34
N GLU A 73 9.64 -2.75 26.63
CA GLU A 73 10.79 -2.45 25.78
C GLU A 73 11.71 -3.68 25.70
N VAL A 74 12.21 -3.95 24.50
CA VAL A 74 13.24 -4.95 24.22
C VAL A 74 14.45 -4.20 23.65
N THR A 75 15.61 -4.42 24.28
CA THR A 75 16.86 -3.74 23.95
C THR A 75 17.95 -4.75 23.65
N LEU A 76 18.78 -4.47 22.64
CA LEU A 76 19.96 -5.25 22.28
C LEU A 76 21.18 -4.32 22.20
N GLU A 77 22.25 -4.69 22.90
CA GLU A 77 23.57 -4.08 22.74
C GLU A 77 24.45 -5.02 21.91
N ALA A 78 25.15 -4.49 20.91
CA ALA A 78 26.05 -5.27 20.06
C ALA A 78 27.23 -4.45 19.55
N ARG A 79 28.31 -5.14 19.17
CA ARG A 79 29.46 -4.54 18.48
C ARG A 79 29.49 -4.99 17.03
N VAL A 80 29.32 -4.05 16.12
CA VAL A 80 29.23 -4.30 14.66
C VAL A 80 30.39 -3.65 13.92
N PHE A 81 30.74 -4.18 12.76
CA PHE A 81 31.64 -3.46 11.85
C PHE A 81 30.91 -2.26 11.23
N PRO A 82 31.65 -1.24 10.77
CA PRO A 82 31.06 -0.11 10.05
C PRO A 82 30.30 -0.60 8.82
N GLY A 83 29.10 -0.08 8.62
CA GLY A 83 28.20 -0.56 7.56
C GLY A 83 26.81 0.07 7.62
N THR A 84 25.96 -0.33 6.68
CA THR A 84 24.55 0.07 6.62
C THR A 84 23.66 -1.09 7.04
N PHE A 85 22.65 -0.77 7.87
CA PHE A 85 21.78 -1.76 8.46
C PHE A 85 20.30 -1.40 8.35
N ILE A 86 19.46 -2.43 8.19
CA ILE A 86 18.00 -2.35 8.26
C ILE A 86 17.53 -3.08 9.51
N ILE A 87 16.67 -2.44 10.29
CA ILE A 87 15.98 -3.05 11.42
C ILE A 87 14.56 -3.35 10.97
N ILE A 88 14.10 -4.58 11.21
CA ILE A 88 12.71 -4.99 11.01
C ILE A 88 12.11 -5.28 12.39
N PRO A 89 11.34 -4.33 12.96
CA PRO A 89 10.60 -4.56 14.20
C PRO A 89 9.28 -5.30 13.95
N THR A 90 8.95 -6.27 14.80
CA THR A 90 7.75 -7.11 14.66
C THR A 90 7.20 -7.55 16.03
N THR A 91 5.91 -7.88 16.04
CA THR A 91 5.32 -8.75 17.05
C THR A 91 5.63 -10.21 16.75
N TYR A 92 5.50 -11.09 17.73
CA TYR A 92 5.71 -12.53 17.52
C TYR A 92 4.64 -13.15 16.62
N ASN A 93 3.36 -12.84 16.88
CA ASN A 93 2.27 -13.32 16.04
C ASN A 93 1.93 -12.28 14.97
N PRO A 94 1.55 -12.73 13.76
CA PRO A 94 1.04 -11.84 12.72
C PRO A 94 -0.34 -11.27 13.09
N ASN A 95 -0.66 -10.11 12.52
CA ASN A 95 -1.94 -9.41 12.71
C ASN A 95 -2.20 -8.90 14.15
N GLU A 96 -1.14 -8.66 14.92
CA GLU A 96 -1.23 -7.94 16.19
C GLU A 96 -0.90 -6.46 15.96
N GLU A 97 -1.81 -5.58 16.35
CA GLU A 97 -1.64 -4.13 16.20
C GLU A 97 -0.94 -3.53 17.43
N ALA A 98 0.09 -2.72 17.17
CA ALA A 98 0.86 -2.03 18.19
C ALA A 98 1.47 -0.73 17.66
N GLU A 99 1.40 0.33 18.47
CA GLU A 99 2.22 1.52 18.30
C GLU A 99 3.58 1.30 18.97
N PHE A 100 4.66 1.80 18.37
CA PHE A 100 6.01 1.60 18.89
C PHE A 100 6.95 2.77 18.62
N ILE A 101 7.99 2.87 19.46
CA ILE A 101 9.17 3.70 19.23
C ILE A 101 10.36 2.78 18.98
N LEU A 102 11.08 3.03 17.89
CA LEU A 102 12.40 2.45 17.64
C LEU A 102 13.50 3.47 17.96
N ARG A 103 14.50 3.07 18.74
CA ARG A 103 15.66 3.89 19.10
C ARG A 103 16.95 3.18 18.70
N VAL A 104 17.87 3.96 18.15
CA VAL A 104 19.21 3.51 17.76
C VAL A 104 20.23 4.46 18.37
N PHE A 105 21.09 3.92 19.22
CA PHE A 105 22.25 4.63 19.76
C PHE A 105 23.52 3.96 19.22
N SER A 106 24.55 4.76 19.00
CA SER A 106 25.84 4.31 18.47
C SER A 106 26.97 5.07 19.16
N SER A 107 28.07 4.39 19.45
CA SER A 107 29.29 5.02 19.96
C SER A 107 30.01 5.86 18.89
N ALA A 108 29.86 5.51 17.61
CA ALA A 108 30.32 6.31 16.48
C ALA A 108 29.21 7.17 15.89
N LYS A 109 29.60 8.19 15.11
CA LYS A 109 28.65 9.03 14.38
C LYS A 109 27.81 8.19 13.43
N MET A 110 26.49 8.29 13.58
CA MET A 110 25.52 7.68 12.69
C MET A 110 25.23 8.62 11.52
N SER A 111 25.20 8.07 10.30
CA SER A 111 24.76 8.74 9.08
C SER A 111 23.51 8.03 8.53
N GLN A 112 22.71 8.75 7.74
CA GLN A 112 21.49 8.21 7.09
C GLN A 112 20.53 7.49 8.06
N SER A 113 19.84 8.21 8.92
CA SER A 113 18.73 7.64 9.70
C SER A 113 17.42 7.92 8.99
N MET A 114 16.84 6.92 8.34
CA MET A 114 15.56 7.07 7.63
C MET A 114 14.68 5.85 7.73
N GLU A 115 13.38 6.08 7.68
CA GLU A 115 12.39 5.04 7.40
C GLU A 115 12.49 4.62 5.94
N LEU A 116 12.39 3.31 5.69
CA LEU A 116 12.36 2.76 4.34
C LEU A 116 10.93 2.32 4.05
N ASP A 117 10.23 3.10 3.25
CA ASP A 117 8.95 2.71 2.67
C ASP A 117 8.87 3.10 1.20
N GLU A 118 7.84 2.60 0.51
CA GLU A 118 7.53 3.00 -0.86
C GLU A 118 6.92 4.41 -0.85
N GLU A 119 7.32 5.27 -1.80
CA GLU A 119 6.72 6.58 -1.93
C GLU A 119 5.24 6.45 -2.32
N ASN A 120 4.38 7.26 -1.69
CA ASN A 120 2.96 7.30 -1.98
C ASN A 120 2.71 8.05 -3.30
N VAL A 121 2.99 7.39 -4.44
CA VAL A 121 2.80 7.95 -5.77
C VAL A 121 1.72 7.16 -6.51
N TYR A 122 0.63 7.84 -6.85
CA TYR A 122 -0.38 7.33 -7.77
C TYR A 122 -0.11 7.88 -9.17
N GLN A 123 0.32 7.02 -10.09
CA GLN A 123 0.61 7.39 -11.48
C GLN A 123 -0.55 7.06 -12.44
N GLY A 124 -1.66 6.54 -11.92
CA GLY A 124 -2.73 5.96 -12.74
C GLY A 124 -2.33 4.61 -13.35
N PHE A 125 -3.22 4.03 -14.15
CA PHE A 125 -2.87 2.83 -14.92
C PHE A 125 -1.82 3.15 -15.99
N PRO A 126 -0.92 2.21 -16.34
CA PRO A 126 -0.01 2.37 -17.46
C PRO A 126 -0.76 2.70 -18.76
N LYS A 127 -0.17 3.56 -19.61
CA LYS A 127 -0.83 4.00 -20.86
C LYS A 127 -1.19 2.82 -21.76
N GLU A 128 -0.30 1.84 -21.86
CA GLU A 128 -0.50 0.62 -22.63
C GLU A 128 -1.69 -0.19 -22.10
N THR A 129 -1.91 -0.16 -20.78
CA THR A 129 -3.06 -0.82 -20.15
C THR A 129 -4.35 -0.10 -20.50
N ILE A 130 -4.37 1.23 -20.43
CA ILE A 130 -5.54 2.04 -20.82
C ILE A 130 -5.90 1.81 -22.29
N GLU A 131 -4.93 1.90 -23.19
CA GLU A 131 -5.14 1.69 -24.63
C GLU A 131 -5.66 0.27 -24.92
N SER A 132 -5.10 -0.75 -24.26
CA SER A 132 -5.56 -2.14 -24.39
C SER A 132 -7.02 -2.31 -23.92
N LEU A 133 -7.40 -1.68 -22.81
CA LEU A 133 -8.76 -1.71 -22.30
C LEU A 133 -9.72 -0.99 -23.25
N GLN A 134 -9.37 0.20 -23.71
CA GLN A 134 -10.18 0.95 -24.67
C GLN A 134 -10.43 0.15 -25.95
N HIS A 135 -9.39 -0.51 -26.50
CA HIS A 135 -9.53 -1.38 -27.67
C HIS A 135 -10.43 -2.58 -27.42
N THR A 136 -10.32 -3.22 -26.25
CA THR A 136 -11.14 -4.40 -25.88
C THR A 136 -12.61 -4.01 -25.68
N MET A 137 -12.87 -2.78 -25.22
CA MET A 137 -14.19 -2.28 -24.87
C MET A 137 -14.90 -1.51 -25.98
N LEU A 138 -14.38 -1.44 -27.20
CA LEU A 138 -14.99 -0.67 -28.30
C LEU A 138 -16.48 -0.96 -28.52
N LYS A 139 -16.88 -2.24 -28.44
CA LYS A 139 -18.30 -2.63 -28.55
C LYS A 139 -19.13 -2.18 -27.34
N GLU A 140 -18.54 -2.23 -26.14
CA GLU A 140 -19.19 -1.78 -24.91
C GLU A 140 -19.35 -0.25 -24.91
N PHE A 141 -18.40 0.50 -25.44
CA PHE A 141 -18.47 1.96 -25.52
C PHE A 141 -19.67 2.45 -26.31
N THR A 142 -19.96 1.89 -27.48
CA THR A 142 -21.17 2.31 -28.25
C THR A 142 -22.47 2.09 -27.47
N LEU A 143 -22.56 1.01 -26.68
CA LEU A 143 -23.71 0.75 -25.81
C LEU A 143 -23.75 1.70 -24.61
N LEU A 144 -22.59 2.00 -24.03
CA LEU A 144 -22.44 2.91 -22.89
C LEU A 144 -22.77 4.35 -23.28
N GLU A 145 -22.30 4.82 -24.43
CA GLU A 145 -22.65 6.12 -25.01
C GLU A 145 -24.15 6.23 -25.22
N SER A 146 -24.78 5.23 -25.83
CA SER A 146 -26.24 5.22 -26.01
C SER A 146 -27.00 5.30 -24.68
N LYS A 147 -26.52 4.58 -23.65
CA LYS A 147 -27.10 4.66 -22.30
C LYS A 147 -26.86 6.01 -21.66
N PHE A 148 -25.67 6.57 -21.76
CA PHE A 148 -25.34 7.90 -21.27
C PHE A 148 -26.30 8.93 -21.86
N MET A 149 -26.44 8.96 -23.19
CA MET A 149 -27.31 9.91 -23.90
C MET A 149 -28.78 9.79 -23.50
N LYS A 150 -29.23 8.61 -23.06
CA LYS A 150 -30.60 8.41 -22.56
C LYS A 150 -30.86 9.09 -21.21
N PHE A 151 -29.84 9.20 -20.35
CA PHE A 151 -29.95 9.77 -19.00
C PHE A 151 -29.31 11.16 -18.87
N CYS A 152 -28.51 11.56 -19.85
CA CYS A 152 -27.86 12.86 -19.92
C CYS A 152 -28.89 14.01 -19.91
N ASN A 153 -28.57 15.07 -19.17
CA ASN A 153 -29.38 16.28 -19.18
C ASN A 153 -29.12 17.06 -20.50
N PRO A 154 -30.14 17.33 -21.34
CA PRO A 154 -29.94 17.98 -22.63
C PRO A 154 -29.40 19.41 -22.57
N LEU A 155 -29.52 20.11 -21.43
CA LEU A 155 -29.03 21.47 -21.26
C LEU A 155 -27.59 21.52 -20.79
N THR A 156 -27.21 20.61 -19.91
CA THR A 156 -25.89 20.61 -19.27
C THR A 156 -24.95 19.55 -19.84
N GLU A 157 -25.43 18.70 -20.75
CA GLU A 157 -24.70 17.60 -21.41
C GLU A 157 -23.97 16.67 -20.43
N THR A 158 -24.51 16.53 -19.22
CA THR A 158 -23.86 15.85 -18.10
C THR A 158 -24.85 14.98 -17.32
N ILE A 159 -24.29 14.03 -16.55
CA ILE A 159 -25.01 13.16 -15.61
C ILE A 159 -24.57 13.42 -14.17
N SER A 160 -25.48 13.21 -13.23
CA SER A 160 -25.23 13.21 -11.78
C SER A 160 -24.99 11.80 -11.24
N SER A 161 -24.68 11.70 -9.94
CA SER A 161 -24.47 10.41 -9.28
C SER A 161 -25.70 9.49 -9.31
N LEU A 162 -26.91 10.04 -9.40
CA LEU A 162 -28.15 9.26 -9.50
C LEU A 162 -28.25 8.57 -10.87
N GLU A 163 -28.04 9.31 -11.95
CA GLU A 163 -28.05 8.75 -13.30
C GLU A 163 -26.89 7.76 -13.50
N LEU A 164 -25.70 8.07 -12.96
CA LEU A 164 -24.57 7.15 -12.95
C LEU A 164 -24.90 5.83 -12.24
N ASN A 165 -25.58 5.89 -11.09
CA ASN A 165 -26.02 4.71 -10.36
C ASN A 165 -26.92 3.80 -11.21
N ASN A 166 -27.88 4.40 -11.90
CA ASN A 166 -28.78 3.68 -12.79
C ASN A 166 -28.01 3.05 -13.95
N ILE A 167 -27.11 3.78 -14.60
CA ILE A 167 -26.31 3.27 -15.73
C ILE A 167 -25.44 2.09 -15.28
N LEU A 168 -24.68 2.24 -14.19
CA LEU A 168 -23.74 1.22 -13.72
C LEU A 168 -24.45 -0.04 -13.20
N ASN A 169 -25.61 0.08 -12.55
CA ASN A 169 -26.33 -1.07 -11.99
C ASN A 169 -27.25 -1.79 -12.99
N HIS A 170 -27.73 -1.10 -14.03
CA HIS A 170 -28.46 -1.73 -15.14
C HIS A 170 -27.56 -2.32 -16.21
N ASN A 171 -26.25 -2.12 -16.09
CA ASN A 171 -25.29 -2.83 -16.91
C ASN A 171 -25.13 -4.26 -16.40
N ASP A 172 -25.33 -5.25 -17.28
CA ASP A 172 -25.02 -6.67 -17.04
C ASP A 172 -23.51 -6.92 -16.81
N HIS A 173 -22.70 -5.87 -16.73
CA HIS A 173 -21.32 -5.87 -16.27
C HIS A 173 -21.16 -6.18 -14.78
N LYS A 174 -22.14 -6.84 -14.14
CA LYS A 174 -21.88 -7.56 -12.88
C LYS A 174 -20.75 -8.50 -13.21
N ASP A 175 -19.56 -8.12 -12.78
CA ASP A 175 -18.30 -8.70 -13.17
C ASP A 175 -18.11 -10.08 -12.51
N ASN A 176 -19.18 -10.86 -12.34
CA ASN A 176 -19.31 -12.11 -11.60
C ASN A 176 -18.52 -12.11 -10.29
N ILE A 177 -18.39 -10.94 -9.66
CA ILE A 177 -17.77 -10.79 -8.35
C ILE A 177 -18.80 -11.26 -7.34
N HIS A 178 -18.50 -12.38 -6.70
CA HIS A 178 -19.37 -12.97 -5.69
C HIS A 178 -19.69 -11.95 -4.59
N GLY A 179 -20.98 -11.78 -4.23
CA GLY A 179 -21.39 -10.83 -3.20
C GLY A 179 -21.37 -9.35 -3.60
N PHE A 180 -20.97 -8.99 -4.83
CA PHE A 180 -21.10 -7.62 -5.30
C PHE A 180 -22.55 -7.30 -5.65
N LEU A 181 -23.17 -6.42 -4.86
CA LEU A 181 -24.58 -6.04 -5.02
C LEU A 181 -24.80 -4.88 -6.01
N GLY A 182 -23.72 -4.32 -6.55
CA GLY A 182 -23.75 -3.13 -7.39
C GLY A 182 -23.17 -1.91 -6.68
N PHE A 183 -23.21 -0.78 -7.37
CA PHE A 183 -22.75 0.51 -6.89
C PHE A 183 -23.84 1.15 -6.05
N ASN A 184 -23.54 1.53 -4.81
CA ASN A 184 -24.48 2.29 -3.99
C ASN A 184 -24.40 3.79 -4.32
N SER A 185 -25.40 4.57 -3.87
CA SER A 185 -25.49 6.00 -4.18
C SER A 185 -24.26 6.79 -3.70
N SER A 186 -23.76 6.48 -2.49
CA SER A 186 -22.59 7.16 -1.92
C SER A 186 -21.33 6.92 -2.76
N LEU A 187 -21.11 5.69 -3.21
CA LEU A 187 -20.01 5.33 -4.09
C LEU A 187 -20.11 6.03 -5.44
N CYS A 188 -21.30 6.11 -6.03
CA CYS A 188 -21.50 6.86 -7.28
C CYS A 188 -21.17 8.35 -7.10
N SER A 189 -21.51 8.95 -5.96
CA SER A 189 -21.10 10.33 -5.67
C SER A 189 -19.57 10.46 -5.55
N CYS A 190 -18.90 9.54 -4.87
CA CYS A 190 -17.43 9.52 -4.82
C CYS A 190 -16.80 9.35 -6.21
N LEU A 191 -17.37 8.50 -7.06
CA LEU A 191 -16.90 8.29 -8.43
C LEU A 191 -17.03 9.56 -9.29
N ILE A 192 -18.18 10.25 -9.21
CA ILE A 192 -18.37 11.55 -9.85
C ILE A 192 -17.32 12.55 -9.37
N THR A 193 -17.10 12.66 -8.06
CA THR A 193 -16.09 13.56 -7.50
C THR A 193 -14.67 13.21 -7.95
N SER A 194 -14.37 11.92 -8.16
CA SER A 194 -13.05 11.49 -8.63
C SER A 194 -12.81 11.73 -10.12
N ALA A 195 -13.87 11.72 -10.94
CA ALA A 195 -13.79 11.88 -12.39
C ALA A 195 -13.96 13.34 -12.84
N SER A 196 -14.80 14.10 -12.15
CA SER A 196 -15.14 15.48 -12.50
C SER A 196 -13.93 16.41 -12.34
N THR A 197 -13.48 16.95 -13.47
CA THR A 197 -12.40 17.95 -13.53
C THR A 197 -12.85 19.34 -13.09
N ASN A 198 -14.15 19.62 -13.22
CA ASN A 198 -14.75 20.94 -13.02
C ASN A 198 -15.51 21.08 -11.68
N LEU A 199 -15.48 20.07 -10.81
CA LEU A 199 -16.11 20.05 -9.48
C LEU A 199 -17.62 20.37 -9.48
N THR A 200 -18.30 20.14 -10.59
CA THR A 200 -19.73 20.47 -10.73
C THR A 200 -20.65 19.49 -10.00
N GLY A 201 -20.10 18.38 -9.48
CA GLY A 201 -20.89 17.26 -8.96
C GLY A 201 -21.62 16.50 -10.08
N ARG A 202 -21.18 16.67 -11.32
CA ARG A 202 -21.65 16.00 -12.52
C ARG A 202 -20.46 15.67 -13.42
N ILE A 203 -20.66 14.74 -14.35
CA ILE A 203 -19.65 14.38 -15.36
C ILE A 203 -20.25 14.39 -16.76
N ASP A 204 -19.44 14.75 -17.75
CA ASP A 204 -19.79 14.67 -19.17
C ASP A 204 -19.50 13.27 -19.75
N LEU A 205 -19.67 13.12 -21.07
CA LEU A 205 -19.47 11.83 -21.74
C LEU A 205 -18.01 11.38 -21.72
N GLU A 206 -17.06 12.31 -21.90
CA GLU A 206 -15.64 11.99 -21.94
C GLU A 206 -15.17 11.52 -20.56
N GLU A 207 -15.49 12.30 -19.51
CA GLU A 207 -15.23 11.95 -18.11
C GLU A 207 -15.91 10.63 -17.71
N PHE A 208 -17.10 10.35 -18.21
CA PHE A 208 -17.80 9.09 -17.98
C PHE A 208 -17.10 7.89 -18.62
N LEU A 209 -16.62 8.01 -19.86
CA LEU A 209 -15.92 6.92 -20.55
C LEU A 209 -14.58 6.61 -19.86
N ASP A 210 -13.83 7.64 -19.46
CA ASP A 210 -12.57 7.49 -18.72
C ASP A 210 -12.78 6.86 -17.33
N LEU A 211 -13.84 7.28 -16.63
CA LEU A 211 -14.26 6.66 -15.38
C LEU A 211 -14.58 5.18 -15.59
N PHE A 212 -15.27 4.83 -16.68
CA PHE A 212 -15.63 3.44 -16.96
C PHE A 212 -14.39 2.58 -17.27
N VAL A 213 -13.43 3.10 -18.03
CA VAL A 213 -12.13 2.45 -18.24
C VAL A 213 -11.43 2.18 -16.91
N SER A 214 -11.43 3.18 -16.02
CA SER A 214 -10.83 3.05 -14.69
C SER A 214 -11.52 1.98 -13.84
N ILE A 215 -12.87 1.96 -13.81
CA ILE A 215 -13.65 0.93 -13.12
C ILE A 215 -13.29 -0.47 -13.65
N LYS A 216 -13.15 -0.62 -14.97
CA LYS A 216 -12.80 -1.89 -15.60
C LYS A 216 -11.37 -2.33 -15.30
N GLY A 217 -10.41 -1.39 -15.33
CA GLY A 217 -9.03 -1.64 -14.91
C GLY A 217 -8.97 -2.16 -13.46
N TRP A 218 -9.67 -1.49 -12.54
CA TRP A 218 -9.73 -1.92 -11.13
C TRP A 218 -10.45 -3.25 -10.94
N SER A 219 -11.52 -3.51 -11.69
CA SER A 219 -12.22 -4.79 -11.67
C SER A 219 -11.31 -5.95 -12.08
N LEU A 220 -10.51 -5.77 -13.13
CA LEU A 220 -9.53 -6.78 -13.59
C LEU A 220 -8.39 -6.96 -12.58
N ALA A 221 -7.85 -5.87 -12.03
CA ALA A 221 -6.85 -5.91 -10.98
C ALA A 221 -7.37 -6.66 -9.75
N PHE A 222 -8.60 -6.39 -9.32
CA PHE A 222 -9.25 -7.09 -8.21
C PHE A 222 -9.40 -8.59 -8.48
N LYS A 223 -9.91 -8.97 -9.65
CA LYS A 223 -10.11 -10.38 -10.04
C LYS A 223 -8.82 -11.19 -10.07
N LYS A 224 -7.67 -10.56 -10.32
CA LYS A 224 -6.35 -11.23 -10.27
C LYS A 224 -5.99 -11.72 -8.86
N TYR A 225 -6.51 -11.07 -7.82
CA TYR A 225 -6.24 -11.39 -6.41
C TYR A 225 -7.44 -11.99 -5.67
N ASP A 226 -8.65 -11.88 -6.21
CA ASP A 226 -9.84 -12.52 -5.65
C ASP A 226 -9.86 -14.02 -6.00
N ASN A 227 -9.88 -14.87 -4.97
CA ASN A 227 -10.03 -16.32 -5.12
C ASN A 227 -11.51 -16.71 -5.32
N ARG A 228 -12.24 -15.96 -6.15
CA ARG A 228 -13.69 -16.10 -6.43
C ARG A 228 -14.58 -16.03 -5.19
N ARG A 229 -14.16 -15.27 -4.18
CA ARG A 229 -14.94 -15.06 -2.95
C ARG A 229 -15.60 -13.69 -2.92
N GLY A 230 -15.21 -12.80 -3.83
CA GLY A 230 -15.60 -11.40 -3.79
C GLY A 230 -14.81 -10.60 -2.77
N CYS A 231 -13.63 -11.07 -2.35
CA CYS A 231 -12.82 -10.40 -1.35
C CYS A 231 -11.33 -10.65 -1.55
N VAL A 232 -10.51 -9.62 -1.30
CA VAL A 232 -9.05 -9.71 -1.30
C VAL A 232 -8.55 -9.66 0.14
N LYS A 233 -7.57 -10.51 0.48
CA LYS A 233 -6.92 -10.47 1.79
C LYS A 233 -6.19 -9.13 1.96
N ALA A 234 -6.33 -8.48 3.13
CA ALA A 234 -5.70 -7.19 3.40
C ALA A 234 -4.18 -7.19 3.12
N ALA A 235 -3.48 -8.27 3.50
CA ALA A 235 -2.03 -8.42 3.24
C ALA A 235 -1.65 -8.42 1.74
N LYS A 236 -2.61 -8.65 0.82
CA LYS A 236 -2.42 -8.61 -0.63
C LYS A 236 -2.87 -7.30 -1.27
N LEU A 237 -3.53 -6.42 -0.53
CA LEU A 237 -4.00 -5.13 -1.05
C LEU A 237 -2.85 -4.28 -1.56
N ARG A 238 -1.73 -4.24 -0.84
CA ARG A 238 -0.52 -3.52 -1.26
C ARG A 238 0.00 -4.02 -2.61
N ASP A 239 0.17 -5.33 -2.76
CA ASP A 239 0.66 -5.94 -4.00
C ASP A 239 -0.36 -5.72 -5.16
N LEU A 240 -1.66 -5.70 -4.85
CA LEU A 240 -2.71 -5.38 -5.82
C LEU A 240 -2.59 -3.96 -6.33
N LEU A 241 -2.56 -2.97 -5.43
CA LEU A 241 -2.45 -1.57 -5.79
C LEU A 241 -1.18 -1.34 -6.60
N ARG A 242 -0.05 -1.85 -6.10
CA ARG A 242 1.26 -1.74 -6.74
C ARG A 242 1.26 -2.26 -8.17
N ASN A 243 0.83 -3.51 -8.35
CA ASN A 243 0.88 -4.18 -9.66
C ASN A 243 -0.19 -3.66 -10.64
N ALA A 244 -1.18 -2.90 -10.16
CA ALA A 244 -2.20 -2.29 -11.00
C ALA A 244 -1.73 -0.96 -11.62
N VAL A 245 -0.93 -0.17 -10.91
CA VAL A 245 -0.67 1.24 -11.26
C VAL A 245 0.80 1.61 -11.42
N GLN A 246 1.75 0.78 -11.01
CA GLN A 246 3.16 1.09 -11.24
C GLN A 246 3.56 0.78 -12.67
N GLN A 247 4.21 1.76 -13.29
CA GLN A 247 4.97 1.57 -14.52
C GLN A 247 6.37 1.08 -14.12
N ASP A 248 6.80 -0.06 -14.65
CA ASP A 248 8.19 -0.49 -14.51
C ASP A 248 9.05 0.51 -15.31
N TYR A 249 9.82 1.34 -14.59
CA TYR A 249 10.85 2.23 -15.16
C TYR A 249 12.22 1.54 -15.18
#